data_AF-A0A0A0K7M0-F1
#
_entry.id   AF-A0A0A0K7M0-F1
#
_cell.length_a   1.000
_cell.length_b   1.000
_cell.length_c   1.000
_cell.angle_alpha   90.00
_cell.angle_beta   90.00
_cell.angle_gamma   90.00
#
_symmetry.space_group_name_H-M   'P 1'
#
loop_
_entity.id
_entity.type
_entity.pdbx_description
1 polymer ?
#
loop_
_entity_poly.entity_id
_entity_poly.type
_entity_poly.pdbx_seq_one_letter_code
_entity_poly.pdbx_strand_id
1 'polypeptide(L)'
;MQTHNPPIQTGSKPNQSLFHSFKQSLSFPEKLSNLLLLLARAGLLLCLVASISLVLRSSFTSQTHRFILPSRTQTAVHDPVKNSTSPTNISHIVFGIGASVQTWKDRSLYTNLWWNRNQNRGFAWLDSKPGETGNPVPHKVSEWCFGSGYSCRSAAVRIARIVVESYKLGLENVRWFVMGDDDTVFFTENLVTVLAKYDHTQMYYIGGNSESVEQDQMHSYGMAFGGGGFAISYPLAAQLVKVMDGCLHRYSFFYGSDQRVWACIAELGVPLTTERGFHQVFFFFYF
;
A
#
# COMPACT_ATOMS: atom_id res chain seq x y z
N MET A 1 43.10 -60.53 59.80
CA MET A 1 42.43 -61.51 58.93
C MET A 1 42.06 -60.79 57.65
N GLN A 2 42.77 -61.08 56.57
CA GLN A 2 42.70 -60.41 55.27
C GLN A 2 41.33 -60.65 54.61
N THR A 3 40.64 -59.59 54.23
CA THR A 3 39.49 -59.65 53.32
C THR A 3 40.01 -59.48 51.89
N HIS A 4 39.98 -60.57 51.13
CA HIS A 4 40.33 -60.61 49.71
C HIS A 4 39.24 -59.90 48.88
N ASN A 5 39.64 -58.87 48.13
CA ASN A 5 38.88 -58.39 46.97
C ASN A 5 39.22 -59.26 45.74
N PRO A 6 38.23 -59.74 44.95
CA PRO A 6 38.46 -60.29 43.62
C PRO A 6 38.44 -59.20 42.53
N PRO A 7 38.94 -59.49 41.32
CA PRO A 7 39.41 -58.46 40.39
C PRO A 7 38.34 -57.90 39.44
N ILE A 8 38.68 -56.72 38.93
CA ILE A 8 38.05 -55.96 37.84
C ILE A 8 37.90 -56.83 36.58
N GLN A 9 36.68 -56.91 36.04
CA GLN A 9 36.44 -57.36 34.65
C GLN A 9 36.17 -56.17 33.73
N THR A 10 36.86 -56.23 32.59
CA THR A 10 36.91 -55.28 31.49
C THR A 10 35.67 -55.33 30.60
N GLY A 11 35.48 -54.25 29.83
CA GLY A 11 34.26 -53.91 29.10
C GLY A 11 33.74 -54.95 28.09
N SER A 12 32.43 -54.88 27.86
CA SER A 12 31.78 -55.40 26.65
C SER A 12 31.50 -54.24 25.69
N LYS A 13 32.07 -54.33 24.48
CA LYS A 13 31.73 -53.46 23.36
C LYS A 13 30.31 -53.80 22.86
N PRO A 14 29.50 -52.83 22.43
CA PRO A 14 28.25 -53.14 21.75
C PRO A 14 28.53 -53.83 20.41
N ASN A 15 27.78 -54.91 20.17
CA ASN A 15 27.85 -55.83 19.04
C ASN A 15 27.72 -55.09 17.69
N GLN A 16 28.83 -54.95 16.95
CA GLN A 16 28.86 -54.42 15.58
C GLN A 16 28.16 -55.33 14.54
N SER A 17 27.79 -56.56 14.89
CA SER A 17 27.19 -57.52 13.95
C SER A 17 25.72 -57.25 13.63
N LEU A 18 24.97 -56.65 14.57
CA LEU A 18 23.52 -56.44 14.41
C LEU A 18 23.21 -55.23 13.51
N PHE A 19 24.10 -54.23 13.50
CA PHE A 19 24.02 -53.08 12.58
C PHE A 19 24.47 -53.40 11.14
N HIS A 20 25.31 -54.42 10.95
CA HIS A 20 25.79 -54.79 9.63
C HIS A 20 24.75 -55.59 8.84
N SER A 21 23.91 -56.37 9.53
CA SER A 21 22.87 -57.18 8.90
C SER A 21 21.68 -56.32 8.42
N PHE A 22 21.37 -55.21 9.09
CA PHE A 22 20.28 -54.30 8.68
C PHE A 22 20.63 -53.41 7.48
N LYS A 23 21.92 -53.16 7.21
CA LYS A 23 22.38 -52.39 6.03
C LYS A 23 22.40 -53.20 4.74
N GLN A 24 22.39 -54.53 4.81
CA GLN A 24 22.45 -55.40 3.62
C GLN A 24 21.09 -55.65 2.96
N SER A 25 19.98 -55.18 3.52
CA SER A 25 18.63 -55.41 2.99
C SER A 25 18.06 -54.27 2.14
N LEU A 26 18.78 -53.16 1.93
CA LEU A 26 18.30 -52.03 1.12
C LEU A 26 19.34 -51.57 0.07
N SER A 27 19.98 -52.50 -0.63
CA SER A 27 20.61 -52.16 -1.91
C SER A 27 19.52 -52.05 -2.98
N PHE A 28 18.90 -50.86 -3.05
CA PHE A 28 18.03 -50.53 -4.18
C PHE A 28 18.87 -50.64 -5.48
N PRO A 29 18.45 -51.45 -6.47
CA PRO A 29 19.21 -51.59 -7.70
C PRO A 29 19.31 -50.22 -8.37
N GLU A 30 20.52 -49.77 -8.76
CA GLU A 30 20.78 -48.46 -9.37
C GLU A 30 19.82 -48.15 -10.54
N LYS A 31 19.40 -49.20 -11.26
CA LYS A 31 18.40 -49.14 -12.35
C LYS A 31 17.05 -48.61 -11.88
N LEU A 32 16.59 -48.95 -10.67
CA LEU A 32 15.31 -48.51 -10.12
C LEU A 32 15.39 -47.05 -9.64
N SER A 33 16.52 -46.63 -9.07
CA SER A 33 16.77 -45.22 -8.71
C SER A 33 16.79 -44.32 -9.96
N ASN A 34 17.49 -44.76 -11.01
CA ASN A 34 17.52 -44.05 -12.29
C ASN A 34 16.14 -43.99 -12.96
N LEU A 35 15.35 -45.06 -12.87
CA LEU A 35 13.98 -45.10 -13.37
C LEU A 35 13.07 -44.13 -12.61
N LEU A 36 13.15 -44.09 -11.28
CA LEU A 36 12.39 -43.16 -10.45
C LEU A 36 12.77 -41.70 -10.73
N LEU A 37 14.06 -41.41 -10.93
CA LEU A 37 14.53 -40.08 -11.30
C LEU A 37 14.04 -39.66 -12.70
N LEU A 38 14.01 -40.59 -13.66
CA LEU A 38 13.44 -40.38 -14.99
C LEU A 38 11.94 -40.08 -14.93
N LEU A 39 11.19 -40.83 -14.12
CA LEU A 39 9.76 -40.61 -13.91
C LEU A 39 9.49 -39.26 -13.23
N ALA A 40 10.29 -38.88 -12.24
CA ALA A 40 10.19 -37.58 -11.58
C ALA A 40 10.45 -36.41 -12.54
N ARG A 41 11.49 -36.52 -13.38
CA ARG A 41 11.81 -35.51 -14.40
C ARG A 41 10.72 -35.41 -15.48
N ALA A 42 10.19 -36.56 -15.92
CA ALA A 42 9.08 -36.60 -16.86
C ALA A 42 7.80 -35.97 -16.28
N GLY A 43 7.50 -36.25 -15.00
CA GLY A 43 6.40 -35.64 -14.26
C GLY A 43 6.57 -34.12 -14.14
N LEU A 44 7.77 -33.65 -13.81
CA LEU A 44 8.06 -32.21 -13.72
C LEU A 44 7.86 -31.51 -15.08
N LEU A 45 8.33 -32.12 -16.17
CA LEU A 45 8.15 -31.60 -17.53
C LEU A 45 6.67 -31.55 -17.92
N LEU A 46 5.89 -32.59 -17.61
CA LEU A 46 4.45 -32.61 -17.84
C LEU A 46 3.73 -31.50 -17.06
N CYS A 47 4.09 -31.28 -15.79
CA CYS A 47 3.54 -30.20 -14.98
C CYS A 47 3.87 -28.81 -15.57
N LEU A 48 5.11 -28.61 -16.04
CA LEU A 48 5.53 -27.37 -16.67
C LEU A 48 4.76 -27.10 -17.97
N VAL A 49 4.63 -28.10 -18.83
CA VAL A 49 3.87 -27.98 -20.09
C VAL A 49 2.39 -27.71 -19.83
N ALA A 50 1.78 -28.39 -18.86
CA ALA A 50 0.40 -28.16 -18.47
C ALA A 50 0.18 -26.73 -17.92
N SER A 51 1.10 -26.24 -17.09
CA SER A 51 1.04 -24.90 -16.52
C SER A 51 1.18 -23.82 -17.59
N ILE A 52 2.14 -23.96 -18.50
CA ILE A 52 2.32 -23.05 -19.65
C ILE A 52 1.08 -23.07 -20.55
N SER A 53 0.50 -24.25 -20.80
CA SER A 53 -0.72 -24.39 -21.61
C SER A 53 -1.93 -23.71 -20.95
N LEU A 54 -2.04 -23.77 -19.62
CA LEU A 54 -3.12 -23.13 -18.88
C LEU A 54 -2.99 -21.60 -18.90
N VAL A 55 -1.77 -21.08 -18.70
CA VAL A 55 -1.47 -19.65 -18.81
C VAL A 55 -1.83 -19.15 -20.21
N LEU A 56 -1.33 -19.82 -21.26
CA LEU A 56 -1.65 -19.45 -22.64
C LEU A 56 -3.16 -19.48 -22.91
N ARG A 57 -3.88 -20.52 -22.46
CA ARG A 57 -5.35 -20.56 -22.61
C ARG A 57 -5.99 -19.36 -21.91
N SER A 58 -5.62 -19.06 -20.67
CA SER A 58 -6.18 -17.92 -19.93
C SER A 58 -5.92 -16.57 -20.60
N SER A 59 -4.75 -16.40 -21.24
CA SER A 59 -4.39 -15.20 -21.98
C SER A 59 -5.18 -15.01 -23.27
N PHE A 60 -5.65 -16.11 -23.90
CA PHE A 60 -6.39 -16.07 -25.17
C PHE A 60 -7.92 -16.18 -25.00
N THR A 61 -8.43 -16.64 -23.85
CA THR A 61 -9.87 -16.59 -23.52
C THR A 61 -10.23 -15.33 -22.74
N SER A 62 -10.30 -14.20 -23.45
CA SER A 62 -11.01 -13.01 -22.98
C SER A 62 -12.52 -13.24 -23.04
N GLN A 63 -13.10 -13.82 -22.00
CA GLN A 63 -14.56 -13.80 -21.82
C GLN A 63 -14.99 -12.39 -21.40
N THR A 64 -15.68 -11.71 -22.31
CA THR A 64 -16.34 -10.42 -22.08
C THR A 64 -17.63 -10.65 -21.30
N HIS A 65 -17.55 -10.74 -19.97
CA HIS A 65 -18.74 -10.63 -19.12
C HIS A 65 -19.11 -9.15 -18.95
N ARG A 66 -20.08 -8.68 -19.75
CA ARG A 66 -20.76 -7.40 -19.52
C ARG A 66 -21.63 -7.52 -18.27
N PHE A 67 -21.18 -6.96 -17.16
CA PHE A 67 -22.04 -6.71 -16.00
C PHE A 67 -22.83 -5.42 -16.23
N ILE A 68 -24.15 -5.54 -16.34
CA ILE A 68 -25.08 -4.40 -16.32
C ILE A 68 -25.39 -4.12 -14.85
N LEU A 69 -25.00 -2.93 -14.37
CA LEU A 69 -25.33 -2.45 -13.03
C LEU A 69 -26.74 -1.80 -13.03
N PRO A 70 -27.57 -1.99 -11.99
CA PRO A 70 -28.83 -1.26 -11.87
C PRO A 70 -28.59 0.17 -11.38
N SER A 71 -29.23 1.14 -12.03
CA SER A 71 -29.20 2.55 -11.66
C SER A 71 -29.88 2.79 -10.30
N ARG A 72 -29.13 3.34 -9.34
CA ARG A 72 -29.66 3.80 -8.04
C ARG A 72 -30.03 5.27 -8.14
N THR A 73 -31.31 5.57 -7.97
CA THR A 73 -31.88 6.92 -7.88
C THR A 73 -31.36 7.64 -6.63
N GLN A 74 -30.72 8.79 -6.80
CA GLN A 74 -30.34 9.69 -5.71
C GLN A 74 -31.42 10.76 -5.53
N THR A 75 -32.00 10.83 -4.33
CA THR A 75 -32.79 11.97 -3.87
C THR A 75 -31.86 13.05 -3.33
N ALA A 76 -31.82 14.19 -4.00
CA ALA A 76 -31.09 15.38 -3.57
C ALA A 76 -31.86 16.13 -2.48
N VAL A 77 -31.21 16.40 -1.35
CA VAL A 77 -31.64 17.42 -0.38
C VAL A 77 -30.72 18.63 -0.56
N HIS A 78 -31.35 19.77 -0.84
CA HIS A 78 -30.71 21.03 -1.19
C HIS A 78 -30.47 21.86 0.08
N ASP A 79 -29.25 22.38 0.27
CA ASP A 79 -29.02 23.62 1.02
C ASP A 79 -27.83 24.38 0.41
N PRO A 80 -27.86 25.73 0.36
CA PRO A 80 -27.03 26.50 -0.57
C PRO A 80 -25.76 27.02 0.11
N VAL A 81 -24.66 26.29 -0.05
CA VAL A 81 -23.32 26.92 0.01
C VAL A 81 -23.07 27.53 -1.36
N LYS A 82 -22.61 28.79 -1.42
CA LYS A 82 -22.27 29.52 -2.65
C LYS A 82 -21.47 28.64 -3.62
N ASN A 83 -22.17 28.02 -4.56
CA ASN A 83 -21.58 27.22 -5.62
C ASN A 83 -20.79 28.17 -6.51
N SER A 84 -19.46 28.13 -6.40
CA SER A 84 -18.64 28.56 -7.52
C SER A 84 -18.92 27.59 -8.66
N THR A 85 -19.74 28.02 -9.61
CA THR A 85 -20.16 27.26 -10.79
C THR A 85 -18.99 26.97 -11.75
N SER A 86 -17.78 27.46 -11.44
CA SER A 86 -16.58 27.20 -12.22
C SER A 86 -16.12 25.75 -12.05
N PRO A 87 -15.76 25.07 -13.15
CA PRO A 87 -15.18 23.72 -13.10
C PRO A 87 -13.94 23.65 -12.20
N THR A 88 -13.68 22.47 -11.63
CA THR A 88 -12.44 22.21 -10.89
C THR A 88 -11.23 22.40 -11.80
N ASN A 89 -10.18 23.03 -11.29
CA ASN A 89 -8.92 23.30 -11.99
C ASN A 89 -7.77 23.13 -10.99
N ILE A 90 -6.51 23.23 -11.45
CA ILE A 90 -5.33 22.95 -10.62
C ILE A 90 -5.23 23.82 -9.35
N SER A 91 -5.72 25.07 -9.40
CA SER A 91 -5.66 25.99 -8.26
C SER A 91 -6.56 25.57 -7.09
N HIS A 92 -7.52 24.67 -7.33
CA HIS A 92 -8.42 24.11 -6.32
C HIS A 92 -7.84 22.88 -5.60
N ILE A 93 -6.68 22.38 -6.03
CA ILE A 93 -6.06 21.15 -5.53
C ILE A 93 -4.86 21.50 -4.65
N VAL A 94 -4.80 20.93 -3.45
CA VAL A 94 -3.63 21.02 -2.57
C VAL A 94 -2.96 19.66 -2.47
N PHE A 95 -1.69 19.60 -2.87
CA PHE A 95 -0.89 18.38 -2.76
C PHE A 95 -0.25 18.27 -1.36
N GLY A 96 -0.40 17.11 -0.73
CA GLY A 96 0.31 16.72 0.47
C GLY A 96 1.21 15.54 0.15
N ILE A 97 2.53 15.75 0.15
CA ILE A 97 3.51 14.73 -0.24
C ILE A 97 4.15 14.18 1.04
N GLY A 98 3.97 12.89 1.31
CA GLY A 98 4.63 12.20 2.42
C GLY A 98 6.11 11.99 2.13
N ALA A 99 6.98 12.57 2.97
CA ALA A 99 8.42 12.52 2.76
C ALA A 99 9.21 12.35 4.07
N SER A 100 10.51 12.10 3.94
CA SER A 100 11.47 12.05 5.04
C SER A 100 12.71 12.85 4.68
N VAL A 101 13.25 13.64 5.62
CA VAL A 101 14.50 14.39 5.41
C VAL A 101 15.64 13.48 4.99
N GLN A 102 15.68 12.25 5.51
CA GLN A 102 16.72 11.27 5.21
C GLN A 102 16.79 10.91 3.71
N THR A 103 15.64 10.79 3.05
CA THR A 103 15.53 10.38 1.64
C THR A 103 15.19 11.52 0.70
N TRP A 104 14.80 12.68 1.22
CA TRP A 104 14.26 13.80 0.45
C TRP A 104 15.21 14.29 -0.64
N LYS A 105 16.52 14.34 -0.36
CA LYS A 105 17.51 14.80 -1.34
C LYS A 105 17.42 14.01 -2.65
N ASP A 106 17.27 12.70 -2.57
CA ASP A 106 17.27 11.82 -3.74
C ASP A 106 15.85 11.59 -4.28
N ARG A 107 14.87 11.33 -3.40
CA ARG A 107 13.48 11.03 -3.82
C ARG A 107 12.74 12.24 -4.36
N SER A 108 13.10 13.44 -3.92
CA SER A 108 12.45 14.65 -4.44
C SER A 108 12.66 14.88 -5.93
N LEU A 109 13.61 14.18 -6.57
CA LEU A 109 13.76 14.14 -8.02
C LEU A 109 12.48 13.67 -8.73
N TYR A 110 11.75 12.68 -8.18
CA TYR A 110 10.49 12.22 -8.74
C TYR A 110 9.42 13.31 -8.68
N THR A 111 9.33 13.99 -7.53
CA THR A 111 8.39 15.10 -7.35
C THR A 111 8.72 16.25 -8.32
N ASN A 112 10.00 16.52 -8.58
CA ASN A 112 10.44 17.58 -9.49
C ASN A 112 10.01 17.34 -10.95
N LEU A 113 9.72 16.09 -11.35
CA LEU A 113 9.29 15.77 -12.71
C LEU A 113 7.91 16.37 -13.06
N TRP A 114 7.02 16.49 -12.07
CA TRP A 114 5.65 16.91 -12.28
C TRP A 114 5.29 18.21 -11.54
N TRP A 115 6.12 18.64 -10.58
CA TRP A 115 5.84 19.84 -9.80
C TRP A 115 6.07 21.13 -10.58
N ASN A 116 5.00 21.89 -10.83
CA ASN A 116 5.07 23.23 -11.40
C ASN A 116 4.94 24.30 -10.31
N ARG A 117 6.03 25.05 -10.02
CA ARG A 117 6.06 26.09 -8.98
C ARG A 117 5.04 27.23 -9.17
N ASN A 118 4.61 27.47 -10.42
CA ASN A 118 3.73 28.60 -10.75
C ASN A 118 2.24 28.21 -10.75
N GLN A 119 1.93 26.91 -10.72
CA GLN A 119 0.55 26.40 -10.85
C GLN A 119 0.15 25.51 -9.67
N ASN A 120 1.07 24.65 -9.22
CA ASN A 120 0.79 23.69 -8.15
C ASN A 120 0.95 24.36 -6.80
N ARG A 121 0.09 23.97 -5.85
CA ARG A 121 0.12 24.40 -4.45
C ARG A 121 0.09 23.17 -3.55
N GLY A 122 0.80 23.23 -2.44
CA GLY A 122 0.95 22.09 -1.56
C GLY A 122 2.31 22.07 -0.88
N PHE A 123 2.56 20.98 -0.15
CA PHE A 123 3.76 20.84 0.65
C PHE A 123 4.26 19.39 0.68
N ALA A 124 5.59 19.23 0.67
CA ALA A 124 6.24 18.04 1.17
C ALA A 124 6.26 18.07 2.71
N TRP A 125 5.67 17.05 3.34
CA TRP A 125 5.56 16.92 4.78
C TRP A 125 6.66 16.00 5.30
N LEU A 126 7.63 16.62 5.98
CA LEU A 126 8.86 16.01 6.45
C LEU A 126 8.80 15.68 7.94
N ASP A 127 9.63 14.73 8.35
CA ASP A 127 9.79 14.28 9.73
C ASP A 127 10.63 15.24 10.60
N SER A 128 11.44 16.09 9.97
CA SER A 128 12.22 17.13 10.62
C SER A 128 12.50 18.29 9.65
N LYS A 129 13.13 19.37 10.14
CA LYS A 129 13.48 20.51 9.29
C LYS A 129 14.65 20.11 8.37
N PRO A 130 14.48 20.17 7.03
CA PRO A 130 15.59 19.88 6.12
C PRO A 130 16.63 21.00 6.17
N GLY A 131 17.85 20.71 5.73
CA GLY A 131 18.82 21.74 5.38
C GLY A 131 18.36 22.56 4.18
N GLU A 132 19.19 23.52 3.73
CA GLU A 132 18.92 24.21 2.47
C GLU A 132 18.87 23.20 1.32
N THR A 133 17.67 23.04 0.76
CA THR A 133 17.45 22.19 -0.41
C THR A 133 17.05 23.11 -1.55
N GLY A 134 17.72 22.99 -2.70
CA GLY A 134 17.34 23.71 -3.93
C GLY A 134 16.01 23.21 -4.54
N ASN A 135 15.19 22.51 -3.74
CA ASN A 135 14.02 21.80 -4.21
C ASN A 135 12.88 22.78 -4.54
N PRO A 136 12.18 22.61 -5.68
CA PRO A 136 11.03 23.43 -6.07
C PRO A 136 9.80 23.33 -5.17
N VAL A 137 9.65 22.26 -4.40
CA VAL A 137 8.45 21.94 -3.64
C VAL A 137 8.58 22.57 -2.25
N PRO A 138 7.61 23.43 -1.84
CA PRO A 138 7.56 23.93 -0.47
C PRO A 138 7.48 22.78 0.52
N HIS A 139 8.11 22.91 1.70
CA HIS A 139 8.08 21.86 2.71
C HIS A 139 7.51 22.35 4.03
N LYS A 140 6.95 21.41 4.81
CA LYS A 140 6.49 21.60 6.19
C LYS A 140 6.98 20.44 7.04
N VAL A 141 7.10 20.69 8.34
CA VAL A 141 7.35 19.64 9.33
C VAL A 141 6.03 19.37 10.03
N SER A 142 5.65 18.09 10.12
CA SER A 142 4.38 17.74 10.76
C SER A 142 4.37 18.10 12.24
N GLU A 143 3.19 18.50 12.72
CA GLU A 143 3.00 18.93 14.09
C GLU A 143 3.10 17.76 15.08
N TRP A 144 3.63 18.04 16.26
CA TRP A 144 3.57 17.12 17.38
C TRP A 144 2.11 16.93 17.81
N CYS A 145 1.66 15.67 17.94
CA CYS A 145 0.42 15.37 18.66
C CYS A 145 0.73 14.90 20.09
N PHE A 146 -0.17 15.27 21.00
CA PHE A 146 -0.17 14.83 22.38
C PHE A 146 -1.29 13.81 22.56
N GLY A 147 -0.95 12.61 23.00
CA GLY A 147 -1.91 11.54 23.26
C GLY A 147 -1.23 10.29 23.80
N SER A 148 -1.78 9.68 24.85
CA SER A 148 -1.35 8.37 25.32
C SER A 148 -1.81 7.30 24.32
N GLY A 149 -0.92 6.45 23.82
CA GLY A 149 -1.27 5.24 23.05
C GLY A 149 -0.99 5.27 21.54
N TYR A 150 -0.58 6.40 20.95
CA TYR A 150 0.07 6.41 19.64
C TYR A 150 1.05 7.57 19.53
N SER A 151 2.11 7.40 18.75
CA SER A 151 3.19 8.38 18.65
C SER A 151 3.19 9.07 17.30
N CYS A 152 3.07 10.40 17.29
CA CYS A 152 3.32 11.20 16.09
C CYS A 152 4.77 11.14 15.59
N ARG A 153 5.69 10.49 16.33
CA ARG A 153 7.01 10.13 15.80
C ARG A 153 6.96 9.01 14.77
N SER A 154 5.91 8.16 14.81
CA SER A 154 5.73 7.12 13.81
C SER A 154 5.50 7.76 12.43
N ALA A 155 6.27 7.32 11.44
CA ALA A 155 6.12 7.78 10.06
C ALA A 155 4.69 7.55 9.54
N ALA A 156 4.09 6.40 9.86
CA ALA A 156 2.73 6.07 9.44
C ALA A 156 1.69 7.04 10.03
N VAL A 157 1.81 7.38 11.32
CA VAL A 157 0.92 8.35 11.97
C VAL A 157 1.11 9.74 11.38
N ARG A 158 2.36 10.17 11.20
CA ARG A 158 2.69 11.47 10.63
C ARG A 158 2.11 11.64 9.22
N ILE A 159 2.38 10.67 8.34
CA ILE A 159 1.91 10.70 6.95
C ILE A 159 0.38 10.64 6.90
N ALA A 160 -0.26 9.84 7.76
CA ALA A 160 -1.73 9.80 7.84
C ALA A 160 -2.33 11.18 8.17
N ARG A 161 -1.64 11.98 8.99
CA ARG A 161 -2.12 13.32 9.40
C ARG A 161 -1.95 14.40 8.33
N ILE A 162 -1.26 14.15 7.23
CA ILE A 162 -0.98 15.15 6.18
C ILE A 162 -2.25 15.85 5.69
N VAL A 163 -3.34 15.12 5.48
CA VAL A 163 -4.60 15.69 4.98
C VAL A 163 -5.22 16.65 5.99
N VAL A 164 -5.24 16.27 7.27
CA VAL A 164 -5.81 17.11 8.33
C VAL A 164 -4.90 18.30 8.66
N GLU A 165 -3.58 18.13 8.60
CA GLU A 165 -2.62 19.22 8.77
C GLU A 165 -2.69 20.20 7.59
N SER A 166 -2.83 19.70 6.36
CA SER A 166 -3.03 20.53 5.16
C SER A 166 -4.35 21.32 5.22
N TYR A 167 -5.42 20.71 5.74
CA TYR A 167 -6.69 21.42 5.96
C TYR A 167 -6.54 22.56 6.97
N LYS A 168 -5.86 22.31 8.10
CA LYS A 168 -5.65 23.29 9.18
C LYS A 168 -4.86 24.52 8.75
N LEU A 169 -4.13 24.46 7.62
CA LEU A 169 -3.48 25.64 7.04
C LEU A 169 -4.47 26.72 6.58
N GLY A 170 -5.76 26.39 6.43
CA GLY A 170 -6.79 27.38 6.11
C GLY A 170 -6.63 28.02 4.74
N LEU A 171 -5.99 27.32 3.80
CA LEU A 171 -5.76 27.87 2.46
C LEU A 171 -7.09 28.11 1.74
N GLU A 172 -7.19 29.23 1.04
CA GLU A 172 -8.44 29.63 0.38
C GLU A 172 -8.75 28.79 -0.87
N ASN A 173 -10.04 28.73 -1.20
CA ASN A 173 -10.57 28.13 -2.43
C ASN A 173 -10.06 26.68 -2.71
N VAL A 174 -9.92 25.86 -1.65
CA VAL A 174 -9.57 24.45 -1.80
C VAL A 174 -10.82 23.61 -2.02
N ARG A 175 -10.76 22.70 -2.98
CA ARG A 175 -11.81 21.70 -3.24
C ARG A 175 -11.34 20.28 -2.93
N TRP A 176 -10.04 20.02 -3.15
CA TRP A 176 -9.45 18.69 -3.04
C TRP A 176 -8.09 18.74 -2.34
N PHE A 177 -7.87 17.80 -1.44
CA PHE A 177 -6.57 17.46 -0.87
C PHE A 177 -6.09 16.17 -1.51
N VAL A 178 -4.97 16.23 -2.24
CA VAL A 178 -4.39 15.08 -2.94
C VAL A 178 -3.15 14.64 -2.20
N MET A 179 -3.16 13.41 -1.72
CA MET A 179 -2.08 12.78 -0.98
C MET A 179 -1.29 11.85 -1.91
N GLY A 180 0.03 11.81 -1.72
CA GLY A 180 0.94 10.87 -2.38
C GLY A 180 2.27 10.79 -1.64
N ASP A 181 3.10 9.82 -1.99
CA ASP A 181 4.45 9.68 -1.45
C ASP A 181 5.45 10.49 -2.27
N ASP A 182 6.68 10.66 -1.77
CA ASP A 182 7.75 11.41 -2.44
C ASP A 182 8.28 10.76 -3.74
N ASP A 183 7.83 9.54 -4.07
CA ASP A 183 8.01 8.87 -5.36
C ASP A 183 6.71 8.70 -6.16
N THR A 184 5.58 9.27 -5.72
CA THR A 184 4.36 9.34 -6.53
C THR A 184 4.49 10.44 -7.59
N VAL A 185 4.12 10.13 -8.83
CA VAL A 185 4.12 11.06 -9.96
C VAL A 185 2.69 11.35 -10.39
N PHE A 186 2.30 12.63 -10.38
CA PHE A 186 0.96 13.05 -10.78
C PHE A 186 0.95 13.67 -12.17
N PHE A 187 0.09 13.14 -13.05
CA PHE A 187 -0.28 13.81 -14.30
C PHE A 187 -1.36 14.84 -13.99
N THR A 188 -0.96 16.07 -13.65
CA THR A 188 -1.83 17.09 -13.05
C THR A 188 -3.05 17.44 -13.90
N GLU A 189 -2.92 17.51 -15.22
CA GLU A 189 -4.03 17.76 -16.15
C GLU A 189 -5.07 16.64 -16.13
N ASN A 190 -4.60 15.39 -16.12
CA ASN A 190 -5.46 14.20 -16.02
C ASN A 190 -6.15 14.15 -14.65
N LEU A 191 -5.41 14.44 -13.58
CA LEU A 191 -5.94 14.50 -12.22
C LEU A 191 -7.04 15.56 -12.11
N VAL A 192 -6.83 16.76 -12.64
CA VAL A 192 -7.86 17.80 -12.69
C VAL A 192 -9.09 17.32 -13.45
N THR A 193 -8.89 16.69 -14.61
CA THR A 193 -10.00 16.16 -15.43
C THR A 193 -10.80 15.11 -14.67
N VAL A 194 -10.14 14.21 -13.94
CA VAL A 194 -10.81 13.20 -13.11
C VAL A 194 -11.59 13.85 -11.97
N LEU A 195 -10.97 14.75 -11.21
CA LEU A 195 -11.61 15.40 -10.07
C LEU A 195 -12.74 16.37 -10.46
N ALA A 196 -12.71 16.90 -11.69
CA ALA A 196 -13.79 17.74 -12.23
C ALA A 196 -15.10 16.98 -12.48
N LYS A 197 -15.08 15.64 -12.53
CA LYS A 197 -16.28 14.80 -12.66
C LYS A 197 -17.15 14.80 -11.41
N TYR A 198 -16.57 15.15 -10.25
CA TYR A 198 -17.20 14.98 -8.95
C TYR A 198 -17.64 16.31 -8.36
N ASP A 199 -18.81 16.31 -7.73
CA ASP A 199 -19.28 17.46 -6.95
C ASP A 199 -18.42 17.63 -5.69
N HIS A 200 -17.51 18.59 -5.74
CA HIS A 200 -16.56 18.86 -4.66
C HIS A 200 -17.21 19.32 -3.34
N THR A 201 -18.52 19.60 -3.33
CA THR A 201 -19.28 19.95 -2.12
C THR A 201 -19.76 18.72 -1.36
N GLN A 202 -19.61 17.51 -1.92
CA GLN A 202 -19.92 16.25 -1.26
C GLN A 202 -18.66 15.59 -0.67
N MET A 203 -18.88 14.63 0.22
CA MET A 203 -17.79 13.84 0.81
C MET A 203 -17.33 12.73 -0.12
N TYR A 204 -16.17 12.92 -0.72
CA TYR A 204 -15.49 11.94 -1.58
C TYR A 204 -14.11 11.57 -1.05
N TYR A 205 -13.83 10.26 -1.12
CA TYR A 205 -12.52 9.63 -1.02
C TYR A 205 -12.26 8.89 -2.33
N ILE A 206 -11.34 9.39 -3.14
CA ILE A 206 -11.12 8.92 -4.52
C ILE A 206 -9.70 8.37 -4.64
N GLY A 207 -9.54 7.22 -5.27
CA GLY A 207 -8.23 6.60 -5.49
C GLY A 207 -8.33 5.20 -6.05
N GLY A 208 -7.24 4.43 -5.99
CA GLY A 208 -7.18 3.04 -6.42
C GLY A 208 -6.77 2.11 -5.29
N ASN A 209 -7.38 0.93 -5.22
CA ASN A 209 -6.87 -0.18 -4.44
C ASN A 209 -5.57 -0.73 -5.08
N SER A 210 -4.93 -1.71 -4.46
CA SER A 210 -3.66 -2.23 -4.96
C SER A 210 -3.88 -3.05 -6.24
N GLU A 211 -2.92 -3.02 -7.17
CA GLU A 211 -2.88 -3.99 -8.26
C GLU A 211 -2.47 -5.40 -7.79
N SER A 212 -2.00 -5.55 -6.55
CA SER A 212 -1.73 -6.86 -5.93
C SER A 212 -2.95 -7.35 -5.13
N VAL A 213 -3.43 -8.53 -5.51
CA VAL A 213 -4.52 -9.23 -4.81
C VAL A 213 -4.15 -9.51 -3.35
N GLU A 214 -2.90 -9.86 -3.08
CA GLU A 214 -2.40 -10.16 -1.75
C GLU A 214 -2.41 -8.92 -0.85
N GLN A 215 -2.02 -7.76 -1.40
CA GLN A 215 -2.08 -6.49 -0.67
C GLN A 215 -3.51 -6.11 -0.32
N ASP A 216 -4.45 -6.28 -1.25
CA ASP A 216 -5.87 -6.00 -1.01
C ASP A 216 -6.50 -6.96 0.01
N GLN A 217 -6.15 -8.26 -0.04
CA GLN A 217 -6.61 -9.24 0.94
C GLN A 217 -6.08 -8.95 2.35
N MET A 218 -4.83 -8.48 2.46
CA MET A 218 -4.20 -8.16 3.73
C MET A 218 -4.72 -6.84 4.33
N HIS A 219 -5.00 -5.84 3.49
CA HIS A 219 -5.39 -4.50 3.93
C HIS A 219 -6.88 -4.24 3.71
N SER A 220 -7.30 -3.96 2.47
CA SER A 220 -8.70 -3.81 2.07
C SER A 220 -8.84 -3.52 0.58
N TYR A 221 -9.80 -4.14 -0.10
CA TYR A 221 -10.25 -3.73 -1.44
C TYR A 221 -10.96 -2.37 -1.48
N GLY A 222 -11.36 -1.85 -0.31
CA GLY A 222 -12.07 -0.58 -0.17
C GLY A 222 -11.17 0.58 0.23
N MET A 223 -9.85 0.42 0.14
CA MET A 223 -8.84 1.40 0.55
C MET A 223 -8.08 1.91 -0.66
N ALA A 224 -7.83 3.22 -0.73
CA ALA A 224 -6.85 3.75 -1.67
C ALA A 224 -5.45 3.63 -1.09
N PHE A 225 -4.53 3.07 -1.86
CA PHE A 225 -3.15 2.87 -1.40
C PHE A 225 -2.29 4.12 -1.65
N GLY A 226 -1.46 4.46 -0.66
CA GLY A 226 -0.70 5.71 -0.61
C GLY A 226 0.23 5.92 -1.81
N GLY A 227 0.94 4.86 -2.23
CA GLY A 227 1.91 4.94 -3.33
C GLY A 227 1.30 5.33 -4.68
N GLY A 228 0.03 5.01 -4.93
CA GLY A 228 -0.69 5.48 -6.14
C GLY A 228 -1.33 6.85 -5.99
N GLY A 229 -1.33 7.38 -4.77
CA GLY A 229 -2.00 8.61 -4.39
C GLY A 229 -3.52 8.45 -4.21
N PHE A 230 -4.13 9.44 -3.57
CA PHE A 230 -5.59 9.54 -3.42
C PHE A 230 -6.02 10.98 -3.20
N ALA A 231 -7.28 11.27 -3.49
CA ALA A 231 -7.89 12.57 -3.31
C ALA A 231 -9.01 12.53 -2.27
N ILE A 232 -9.05 13.55 -1.41
CA ILE A 232 -10.07 13.77 -0.40
C ILE A 232 -10.72 15.12 -0.64
N SER A 233 -12.04 15.13 -0.78
CA SER A 233 -12.82 16.36 -0.91
C SER A 233 -12.72 17.25 0.33
N TYR A 234 -12.90 18.56 0.15
CA TYR A 234 -12.85 19.53 1.25
C TYR A 234 -13.83 19.21 2.40
N PRO A 235 -15.12 18.87 2.17
CA PRO A 235 -16.05 18.53 3.24
C PRO A 235 -15.63 17.28 4.02
N LEU A 236 -15.06 16.26 3.35
CA LEU A 236 -14.55 15.07 4.03
C LEU A 236 -13.34 15.41 4.90
N ALA A 237 -12.40 16.22 4.41
CA ALA A 237 -11.26 16.69 5.22
C ALA A 237 -11.73 17.46 6.47
N ALA A 238 -12.78 18.28 6.34
CA ALA A 238 -13.37 19.03 7.45
C ALA A 238 -13.96 18.12 8.54
N GLN A 239 -14.53 16.96 8.18
CA GLN A 239 -14.98 15.97 9.15
C GLN A 239 -13.82 15.16 9.74
N LEU A 240 -12.84 14.76 8.90
CA LEU A 240 -11.67 14.03 9.34
C LEU A 240 -10.92 14.75 10.45
N VAL A 241 -10.71 16.06 10.33
CA VAL A 241 -10.01 16.87 11.36
C VAL A 241 -10.61 16.71 12.76
N LYS A 242 -11.91 16.46 12.88
CA LYS A 242 -12.61 16.30 14.16
C LYS A 242 -12.39 14.94 14.80
N VAL A 243 -12.14 13.90 14.00
CA VAL A 243 -12.11 12.50 14.46
C VAL A 243 -10.74 11.85 14.35
N MET A 244 -9.84 12.39 13.53
CA MET A 244 -8.59 11.74 13.10
C MET A 244 -7.72 11.30 14.28
N ASP A 245 -7.43 12.19 15.24
CA ASP A 245 -6.53 11.85 16.35
C ASP A 245 -7.09 10.72 17.24
N GLY A 246 -8.40 10.74 17.52
CA GLY A 246 -9.07 9.63 18.22
C GLY A 246 -9.10 8.34 17.41
N CYS A 247 -9.28 8.43 16.09
CA CYS A 247 -9.23 7.29 15.19
C CYS A 247 -7.82 6.68 15.12
N LEU A 248 -6.76 7.48 14.99
CA LEU A 248 -5.37 7.00 14.95
C LEU A 248 -4.95 6.30 16.24
N HIS A 249 -5.52 6.69 17.38
CA HIS A 249 -5.39 5.96 18.64
C HIS A 249 -6.05 4.57 18.57
N ARG A 250 -7.30 4.49 18.09
CA ARG A 250 -8.03 3.22 17.96
C ARG A 250 -7.33 2.25 17.00
N TYR A 251 -6.87 2.73 15.85
CA TYR A 251 -6.15 1.92 14.85
C TYR A 251 -4.63 2.05 14.97
N SER A 252 -4.13 2.18 16.20
CA SER A 252 -2.69 2.27 16.50
C SER A 252 -1.89 1.05 16.04
N PHE A 253 -2.54 -0.09 15.82
CA PHE A 253 -1.94 -1.35 15.35
C PHE A 253 -1.80 -1.44 13.82
N PHE A 254 -2.39 -0.53 13.03
CA PHE A 254 -2.22 -0.55 11.58
C PHE A 254 -0.82 -0.11 11.15
N TYR A 255 -0.26 -0.82 10.17
CA TYR A 255 1.10 -0.61 9.70
C TYR A 255 1.23 0.66 8.85
N GLY A 256 0.42 0.76 7.79
CA GLY A 256 0.48 1.84 6.81
C GLY A 256 -0.23 3.12 7.24
N SER A 257 0.23 4.25 6.71
CA SER A 257 -0.43 5.56 6.86
C SER A 257 -1.77 5.61 6.12
N ASP A 258 -1.79 5.09 4.90
CA ASP A 258 -2.95 4.96 4.04
C ASP A 258 -4.03 4.06 4.67
N GLN A 259 -3.65 2.94 5.29
CA GLN A 259 -4.59 2.06 5.99
C GLN A 259 -5.26 2.78 7.16
N ARG A 260 -4.51 3.63 7.87
CA ARG A 260 -5.05 4.46 8.95
C ARG A 260 -6.01 5.53 8.42
N VAL A 261 -5.65 6.21 7.32
CA VAL A 261 -6.53 7.20 6.68
C VAL A 261 -7.85 6.54 6.25
N TRP A 262 -7.76 5.40 5.57
CA TRP A 262 -8.95 4.63 5.17
C TRP A 262 -9.82 4.26 6.36
N ALA A 263 -9.23 3.76 7.46
CA ALA A 263 -9.98 3.40 8.65
C ALA A 263 -10.79 4.58 9.22
N CYS A 264 -10.17 5.76 9.28
CA CYS A 264 -10.83 6.98 9.78
C CYS A 264 -11.93 7.47 8.83
N ILE A 265 -11.75 7.33 7.52
CA ILE A 265 -12.77 7.65 6.52
C ILE A 265 -13.93 6.66 6.60
N ALA A 266 -13.64 5.37 6.83
CA ALA A 266 -14.65 4.32 6.97
C ALA A 266 -15.54 4.55 8.20
N GLU A 267 -14.99 5.05 9.32
CA GLU A 267 -15.80 5.46 10.49
C GLU A 267 -16.78 6.60 10.18
N LEU A 268 -16.45 7.46 9.20
CA LEU A 268 -17.33 8.51 8.70
C LEU A 268 -18.36 7.99 7.68
N GLY A 269 -18.34 6.69 7.36
CA GLY A 269 -19.27 6.05 6.44
C GLY A 269 -19.04 6.40 4.97
N VAL A 270 -17.87 6.91 4.60
CA VAL A 270 -17.54 7.28 3.22
C VAL A 270 -16.78 6.15 2.53
N PRO A 271 -17.32 5.51 1.47
CA PRO A 271 -16.62 4.46 0.77
C PRO A 271 -15.56 5.02 -0.19
N LEU A 272 -14.62 4.16 -0.58
CA LEU A 272 -13.72 4.46 -1.70
C LEU A 272 -14.52 4.61 -3.00
N THR A 273 -14.27 5.72 -3.69
CA THR A 273 -14.66 5.93 -5.08
C THR A 273 -13.48 5.54 -5.97
N THR A 274 -13.55 4.34 -6.56
CA THR A 274 -12.44 3.77 -7.31
C THR A 274 -12.24 4.47 -8.65
N GLU A 275 -11.04 5.00 -8.86
CA GLU A 275 -10.57 5.54 -10.14
C GLU A 275 -9.35 4.76 -10.59
N ARG A 276 -9.44 4.15 -11.79
CA ARG A 276 -8.36 3.29 -12.32
C ARG A 276 -7.08 4.03 -12.67
N GLY A 277 -7.05 5.36 -12.61
CA GLY A 277 -5.87 6.16 -12.94
C GLY A 277 -4.89 6.35 -11.78
N PHE A 278 -5.20 5.84 -10.58
CA PHE A 278 -4.31 5.84 -9.43
C PHE A 278 -3.64 4.47 -9.33
N HIS A 279 -2.32 4.43 -9.49
CA HIS A 279 -1.56 3.20 -9.68
C HIS A 279 -0.40 3.07 -8.70
N GLN A 280 -0.26 1.93 -8.02
CA GLN A 280 0.93 1.70 -7.18
C GLN A 280 2.14 1.24 -8.00
N VAL A 281 1.91 0.48 -9.06
CA VAL A 281 2.97 -0.08 -9.89
C VAL A 281 3.16 0.81 -11.13
N PHE A 282 4.32 1.46 -11.23
CA PHE A 282 4.73 2.16 -12.44
C PHE A 282 5.03 1.14 -13.55
N PHE A 283 4.04 0.82 -14.38
CA PHE A 283 4.29 0.16 -15.67
C PHE A 283 4.76 1.20 -16.69
N PHE A 284 6.08 1.41 -16.77
CA PHE A 284 6.66 1.97 -18.00
C PHE A 284 6.65 0.88 -19.07
N PHE A 285 5.55 0.78 -19.83
CA PHE A 285 5.63 0.17 -21.15
C PHE A 285 6.37 1.16 -22.05
N TYR A 286 7.69 1.02 -22.15
CA TYR A 286 8.41 1.54 -23.29
C TYR A 286 7.94 0.73 -24.52
N PHE A 287 7.20 1.38 -25.42
CA PHE A 287 7.05 0.94 -26.81
C PHE A 287 8.20 1.52 -27.64
#